data_AF-A0AA37KEG7-F1
#
_entry.id   AF-A0AA37KEG7-F1
#
_cell.length_a   1.000
_cell.length_b   1.000
_cell.length_c   1.000
_cell.angle_alpha   90.00
_cell.angle_beta   90.00
_cell.angle_gamma   90.00
#
_symmetry.space_group_name_H-M   'P 1'
#
loop_
_entity.id
_entity.type
_entity.pdbx_description
1 polymer ?
#
loop_
_entity_poly.entity_id
_entity_poly.type
_entity_poly.pdbx_seq_one_letter_code
_entity_poly.pdbx_strand_id
1 'polypeptide(L)'
;MDNYESPNGGIKGQILDAETNEPIPLPVQGSTGVIINMFEQNTDATQSVDFYAKMDGSYENAKLFNCDYKIVVNGPFVSPCEEFVTVKGQTTLDLKATPYARINASAQVTGKKITITYKVNPTNSNFKVSEVYGYWNFAPGVDNGNANQAGKQTVKEQEGTIVFDLENDKTYQDNLYKIQANGNKIYVRVGAKTEGAVNYSTIIETIVQ
;
A
#
# COMPACT_ATOMS: atom_id res chain seq x y z
N MET A 1 9.29 11.56 41.20
CA MET A 1 9.23 12.87 40.51
C MET A 1 9.21 12.52 39.04
N ASP A 2 8.02 12.48 38.46
CA ASP A 2 7.78 12.01 37.09
C ASP A 2 7.57 13.26 36.23
N ASN A 3 8.61 13.70 35.54
CA ASN A 3 8.58 14.88 34.69
C ASN A 3 9.13 14.53 33.32
N TYR A 4 8.58 13.47 32.72
CA TYR A 4 8.81 13.21 31.31
C TYR A 4 8.03 14.24 30.50
N GLU A 5 8.73 14.97 29.63
CA GLU A 5 8.06 15.85 28.68
C GLU A 5 7.13 15.01 27.79
N SER A 6 5.97 15.56 27.42
CA SER A 6 5.10 14.92 26.44
C SER A 6 5.66 15.12 25.04
N PRO A 7 5.47 14.16 24.11
CA PRO A 7 5.82 14.34 22.71
C PRO A 7 5.24 15.65 22.16
N ASN A 8 6.08 16.48 21.55
CA ASN A 8 5.74 17.82 21.05
C ASN A 8 6.21 18.05 19.59
N GLY A 9 6.53 16.96 18.89
CA GLY A 9 6.92 16.92 17.49
C GLY A 9 6.10 15.92 16.69
N GLY A 10 6.32 15.93 15.38
CA GLY A 10 5.67 15.01 14.46
C GLY A 10 6.33 14.98 13.10
N ILE A 11 6.02 13.97 12.31
CA ILE A 11 6.49 13.81 10.94
C ILE A 11 5.32 13.49 10.00
N LYS A 12 5.39 13.94 8.76
CA LYS A 12 4.50 13.53 7.68
C LYS A 12 5.21 13.56 6.33
N GLY A 13 4.69 12.82 5.36
CA GLY A 13 5.18 12.87 3.99
C GLY A 13 4.68 11.72 3.13
N GLN A 14 5.38 11.47 2.03
CA GLN A 14 5.11 10.37 1.11
C GLN A 14 6.35 9.49 0.89
N ILE A 15 6.12 8.19 0.68
CA ILE A 15 7.12 7.28 0.14
C ILE A 15 6.99 7.31 -1.38
N LEU A 16 7.95 7.96 -2.02
CA LEU A 16 7.97 8.22 -3.44
C LEU A 16 8.94 7.26 -4.14
N ASP A 17 8.56 6.84 -5.34
CA ASP A 17 9.45 6.13 -6.24
C ASP A 17 10.63 7.03 -6.61
N ALA A 18 11.85 6.53 -6.41
CA ALA A 18 13.08 7.27 -6.70
C ALA A 18 13.24 7.62 -8.18
N GLU A 19 12.65 6.85 -9.10
CA GLU A 19 12.75 7.06 -10.54
C GLU A 19 11.63 7.95 -11.08
N THR A 20 10.38 7.69 -10.68
CA THR A 20 9.21 8.38 -11.26
C THR A 20 8.74 9.58 -10.43
N ASN A 21 9.20 9.69 -9.18
CA ASN A 21 8.73 10.69 -8.23
C ASN A 21 7.22 10.59 -7.88
N GLU A 22 6.58 9.47 -8.22
CA GLU A 22 5.17 9.19 -7.88
C GLU A 22 5.07 8.42 -6.55
N PRO A 23 3.97 8.55 -5.79
CA PRO A 23 3.73 7.75 -4.60
C PRO A 23 3.73 6.25 -4.89
N ILE A 24 4.41 5.46 -4.07
CA ILE A 24 4.40 4.00 -4.21
C ILE A 24 3.13 3.44 -3.56
N PRO A 25 2.26 2.69 -4.28
CA PRO A 25 1.11 2.05 -3.66
C PRO A 25 1.55 0.91 -2.73
N LEU A 26 1.08 0.95 -1.48
CA LEU A 26 1.47 0.04 -0.41
C LEU A 26 0.33 -0.90 0.01
N PRO A 27 0.62 -1.99 0.72
CA PRO A 27 -0.40 -2.80 1.38
C PRO A 27 -1.30 -1.96 2.31
N VAL A 28 -2.46 -2.51 2.65
CA VAL A 28 -3.36 -1.91 3.64
C VAL A 28 -2.68 -1.91 5.02
N GLN A 29 -2.91 -0.87 5.82
CA GLN A 29 -2.38 -0.76 7.17
C GLN A 29 -2.84 -1.95 8.04
N GLY A 30 -1.93 -2.50 8.86
CA GLY A 30 -2.20 -3.66 9.71
C GLY A 30 -1.16 -4.76 9.53
N SER A 31 -1.58 -6.02 9.56
CA SER A 31 -0.67 -7.17 9.53
C SER A 31 0.17 -7.29 8.25
N THR A 32 -0.30 -6.73 7.13
CA THR A 32 0.40 -6.69 5.84
C THR A 32 1.07 -5.33 5.57
N GLY A 33 0.85 -4.34 6.44
CA GLY A 33 1.24 -2.95 6.22
C GLY A 33 2.75 -2.73 6.25
N VAL A 34 3.18 -1.63 5.64
CA VAL A 34 4.57 -1.15 5.70
C VAL A 34 4.77 -0.33 6.97
N ILE A 35 5.72 -0.76 7.80
CA ILE A 35 6.07 -0.10 9.07
C ILE A 35 7.21 0.88 8.80
N ILE A 36 7.07 2.09 9.33
CA ILE A 36 8.11 3.10 9.44
C ILE A 36 8.65 3.01 10.86
N ASN A 37 9.93 2.69 10.98
CA ASN A 37 10.65 2.64 12.24
C ASN A 37 11.47 3.92 12.39
N MET A 38 11.24 4.69 13.46
CA MET A 38 12.03 5.88 13.78
C MET A 38 12.86 5.64 15.03
N PHE A 39 14.18 5.60 14.86
CA PHE A 39 15.15 5.42 15.94
C PHE A 39 15.71 6.77 16.35
N GLU A 40 15.45 7.20 17.58
CA GLU A 40 16.07 8.40 18.14
C GLU A 40 17.60 8.27 18.09
N GLN A 41 18.27 9.37 17.76
CA GLN A 41 19.73 9.44 17.70
C GLN A 41 20.24 10.28 18.85
N ASN A 42 21.38 9.88 19.42
CA ASN A 42 22.03 10.57 20.56
C ASN A 42 21.13 10.66 21.81
N THR A 43 20.24 9.69 22.03
CA THR A 43 19.42 9.53 23.24
C THR A 43 19.63 8.15 23.85
N ASP A 44 19.15 7.94 25.08
CA ASP A 44 19.17 6.62 25.74
C ASP A 44 18.04 5.68 25.26
N ALA A 45 17.25 6.09 24.26
CA ALA A 45 16.15 5.29 23.74
C ALA A 45 16.67 4.05 23.01
N THR A 46 16.15 2.89 23.39
CA THR A 46 16.53 1.58 22.81
C THR A 46 15.47 1.01 21.87
N GLN A 47 14.28 1.61 21.85
CA GLN A 47 13.16 1.20 21.01
C GLN A 47 12.87 2.27 19.96
N SER A 48 12.43 1.83 18.78
CA SER A 48 11.92 2.73 17.76
C SER A 48 10.49 3.17 18.06
N VAL A 49 10.11 4.34 17.52
CA VAL A 49 8.71 4.71 17.36
C VAL A 49 8.22 4.14 16.03
N ASP A 50 7.28 3.21 16.11
CA ASP A 50 6.77 2.48 14.95
C ASP A 50 5.35 2.92 14.58
N PHE A 51 5.12 3.13 13.29
CA PHE A 51 3.80 3.43 12.75
C PHE A 51 3.68 3.00 11.29
N TYR A 52 2.46 2.90 10.78
CA TYR A 52 2.21 2.41 9.43
C TYR A 52 2.14 3.52 8.39
N ALA A 53 2.80 3.31 7.25
CA ALA A 53 2.47 4.03 6.03
C ALA A 53 1.07 3.62 5.52
N LYS A 54 0.35 4.55 4.89
CA LYS A 54 -0.96 4.33 4.28
C LYS A 54 -0.79 3.66 2.90
N MET A 55 -1.85 3.03 2.40
CA MET A 55 -1.85 2.28 1.14
C MET A 55 -1.60 3.14 -0.11
N ASP A 56 -1.74 4.46 0.01
CA ASP A 56 -1.42 5.46 -1.03
C ASP A 56 0.03 5.96 -0.95
N GLY A 57 0.85 5.40 -0.07
CA GLY A 57 2.25 5.78 0.14
C GLY A 57 2.45 6.95 1.10
N SER A 58 1.38 7.62 1.56
CA SER A 58 1.49 8.69 2.54
C SER A 58 1.71 8.17 3.96
N TYR A 59 2.30 8.98 4.84
CA TYR A 59 2.47 8.63 6.24
C TYR A 59 2.42 9.87 7.14
N GLU A 60 2.05 9.67 8.39
CA GLU A 60 2.07 10.70 9.42
C GLU A 60 2.16 10.11 10.82
N ASN A 61 2.87 10.78 11.71
CA ASN A 61 2.85 10.54 13.15
C ASN A 61 3.02 11.88 13.88
N ALA A 62 2.07 12.23 14.73
CA ALA A 62 2.04 13.50 15.48
C ALA A 62 2.48 13.36 16.95
N LYS A 63 3.06 12.21 17.33
CA LYS A 63 3.49 11.91 18.71
C LYS A 63 4.97 11.51 18.74
N LEU A 64 5.82 12.42 18.27
CA LEU A 64 7.28 12.27 18.32
C LEU A 64 7.90 13.30 19.28
N PHE A 65 9.10 13.01 19.77
CA PHE A 65 9.93 14.01 20.45
C PHE A 65 10.66 14.87 19.41
N ASN A 66 11.04 16.08 19.80
CA ASN A 66 11.93 16.89 18.99
C ASN A 66 13.37 16.43 19.19
N CYS A 67 13.90 15.64 18.26
CA CYS A 67 15.30 15.22 18.22
C CYS A 67 15.69 14.74 16.82
N ASP A 68 16.92 14.25 16.68
CA ASP A 68 17.38 13.59 15.47
C ASP A 68 16.87 12.14 15.46
N TYR A 69 16.43 11.67 14.29
CA TYR A 69 15.97 10.31 14.05
C TYR A 69 16.67 9.70 12.85
N LYS A 70 16.98 8.41 12.95
CA LYS A 70 17.18 7.54 11.80
C LYS A 70 15.85 6.89 11.46
N ILE A 71 15.36 7.11 10.25
CA ILE A 71 14.18 6.44 9.70
C ILE A 71 14.65 5.17 8.99
N VAL A 72 13.94 4.07 9.19
CA VAL A 72 14.08 2.83 8.41
C VAL A 72 12.69 2.38 7.98
N VAL A 73 12.50 2.12 6.69
CA VAL A 73 11.24 1.60 6.14
C VAL A 73 11.51 0.34 5.34
N ASN A 74 10.90 -0.75 5.77
CA ASN A 74 10.93 -2.04 5.08
C ASN A 74 9.62 -2.23 4.32
N GLY A 75 9.72 -2.51 3.02
CA GLY A 75 8.56 -2.68 2.14
C GLY A 75 8.91 -3.49 0.90
N PRO A 76 8.03 -3.54 -0.10
CA PRO A 76 8.28 -4.23 -1.38
C PRO A 76 9.24 -3.41 -2.26
N PHE A 77 10.42 -3.10 -1.72
CA PHE A 77 11.45 -2.24 -2.29
C PHE A 77 12.75 -3.03 -2.47
N VAL A 78 13.57 -2.63 -3.45
CA VAL A 78 14.87 -3.27 -3.76
C VAL A 78 15.83 -3.27 -2.57
N SER A 79 15.74 -2.26 -1.72
CA SER A 79 16.44 -2.17 -0.44
C SER A 79 15.56 -1.44 0.59
N PRO A 80 15.81 -1.59 1.89
CA PRO A 80 15.22 -0.72 2.90
C PRO A 80 15.47 0.75 2.55
N CYS A 81 14.46 1.59 2.77
CA CYS A 81 14.62 3.04 2.70
C CYS A 81 15.16 3.50 4.05
N GLU A 82 16.29 4.21 4.06
CA GLU A 82 16.88 4.78 5.25
C GLU A 82 17.16 6.27 5.05
N GLU A 83 16.84 7.10 6.05
CA GLU A 83 17.06 8.55 5.99
C GLU A 83 17.30 9.11 7.38
N PHE A 84 18.01 10.24 7.48
CA PHE A 84 18.18 10.98 8.74
C PHE A 84 17.35 12.25 8.72
N VAL A 85 16.68 12.55 9.84
CA VAL A 85 15.85 13.75 9.97
C VAL A 85 15.95 14.35 11.37
N THR A 86 15.98 15.67 11.45
CA THR A 86 15.74 16.40 12.69
C THR A 86 14.26 16.74 12.78
N VAL A 87 13.55 16.16 13.75
CA VAL A 87 12.16 16.52 14.04
C VAL A 87 12.14 17.78 14.90
N LYS A 88 11.43 18.80 14.44
CA LYS A 88 11.25 20.07 15.15
C LYS A 88 9.84 20.61 14.90
N GLY A 89 8.94 20.33 15.84
CA GLY A 89 7.50 20.50 15.64
C GLY A 89 6.99 19.52 14.58
N GLN A 90 5.98 19.92 13.80
CA GLN A 90 5.53 19.12 12.66
C GLN A 90 6.51 19.28 11.49
N THR A 91 7.29 18.24 11.23
CA THR A 91 8.26 18.16 10.13
C THR A 91 7.64 17.45 8.92
N THR A 92 7.98 17.91 7.72
CA THR A 92 7.62 17.24 6.47
C THR A 92 8.88 16.67 5.83
N LEU A 93 8.85 15.40 5.43
CA LEU A 93 9.93 14.73 4.71
C LEU A 93 9.31 13.73 3.75
N ASP A 94 9.68 13.76 2.48
CA ASP A 94 9.36 12.67 1.55
C ASP A 94 10.52 11.68 1.50
N LEU A 95 10.19 10.40 1.56
CA LEU A 95 11.14 9.30 1.51
C LEU A 95 11.27 8.79 0.08
N LYS A 96 12.47 8.33 -0.30
CA LYS A 96 12.74 7.74 -1.61
C LYS A 96 12.97 6.24 -1.48
N ALA A 97 12.24 5.47 -2.28
CA ALA A 97 12.42 4.03 -2.38
C ALA A 97 12.31 3.58 -3.84
N THR A 98 12.88 2.42 -4.15
CA THR A 98 12.78 1.81 -5.46
C THR A 98 11.94 0.54 -5.34
N PRO A 99 10.70 0.49 -5.86
CA PRO A 99 9.89 -0.73 -5.78
C PRO A 99 10.50 -1.85 -6.63
N TYR A 100 10.22 -3.12 -6.33
CA TYR A 100 10.65 -4.22 -7.22
C TYR A 100 9.92 -4.19 -8.57
N ALA A 101 8.65 -3.78 -8.59
CA ALA A 101 7.87 -3.63 -9.82
C ALA A 101 6.85 -2.48 -9.74
N ARG A 102 6.54 -1.92 -10.92
CA ARG A 102 5.49 -0.93 -11.13
C ARG A 102 4.32 -1.56 -11.85
N ILE A 103 3.09 -1.20 -11.49
CA ILE A 103 1.89 -1.81 -12.08
C ILE A 103 0.98 -0.71 -12.61
N ASN A 104 0.79 -0.70 -13.93
CA ASN A 104 -0.26 0.09 -14.55
C ASN A 104 -1.52 -0.76 -14.64
N ALA A 105 -2.64 -0.25 -14.14
CA ALA A 105 -3.92 -0.95 -14.20
C ALA A 105 -5.05 0.03 -14.51
N SER A 106 -6.05 -0.44 -15.25
CA SER A 106 -7.33 0.24 -15.48
C SER A 106 -8.46 -0.79 -15.39
N ALA A 107 -9.68 -0.35 -15.10
CA ALA A 107 -10.84 -1.22 -15.01
C ALA A 107 -11.99 -0.71 -15.86
N GLN A 108 -12.74 -1.64 -16.46
CA GLN A 108 -13.98 -1.39 -17.18
C GLN A 108 -15.10 -2.26 -16.61
N VAL A 109 -16.30 -1.70 -16.54
CA VAL A 109 -17.50 -2.39 -16.04
C VAL A 109 -18.49 -2.57 -17.17
N THR A 110 -18.94 -3.80 -17.38
CA THR A 110 -20.00 -4.16 -18.32
C THR A 110 -21.04 -5.00 -17.60
N GLY A 111 -22.18 -4.40 -17.24
CA GLY A 111 -23.14 -5.01 -16.31
C GLY A 111 -22.46 -5.32 -14.97
N LYS A 112 -22.54 -6.57 -14.52
CA LYS A 112 -21.90 -7.06 -13.29
C LYS A 112 -20.51 -7.66 -13.49
N LYS A 113 -19.87 -7.41 -14.64
CA LYS A 113 -18.51 -7.88 -14.93
C LYS A 113 -17.52 -6.72 -14.84
N ILE A 114 -16.47 -6.91 -14.04
CA ILE A 114 -15.33 -6.00 -13.99
C ILE A 114 -14.16 -6.63 -14.72
N THR A 115 -13.66 -5.95 -15.75
CA THR A 115 -12.45 -6.33 -16.48
C THR A 115 -11.32 -5.39 -16.10
N ILE A 116 -10.28 -5.91 -15.47
CA ILE A 116 -9.06 -5.18 -15.12
C ILE A 116 -8.03 -5.44 -16.22
N THR A 117 -7.57 -4.41 -16.91
CA THR A 117 -6.43 -4.48 -17.82
C THR A 117 -5.18 -4.04 -17.08
N TYR A 118 -4.11 -4.82 -17.15
CA TYR A 118 -2.91 -4.56 -16.36
C TYR A 118 -1.61 -4.80 -17.14
N LYS A 119 -0.54 -4.14 -16.69
CA LYS A 119 0.84 -4.40 -17.07
C LYS A 119 1.76 -4.20 -15.87
N VAL A 120 2.56 -5.22 -15.59
CA VAL A 120 3.61 -5.24 -14.57
C VAL A 120 4.94 -4.96 -15.25
N ASN A 121 5.65 -3.94 -14.77
CA ASN A 121 6.96 -3.54 -15.23
C ASN A 121 7.95 -3.71 -14.06
N PRO A 122 8.70 -4.82 -13.99
CA PRO A 122 9.78 -4.97 -13.00
C PRO A 122 10.81 -3.87 -13.18
N THR A 123 11.30 -3.30 -12.08
CA THR A 123 12.31 -2.23 -12.11
C THR A 123 13.65 -2.72 -12.66
N ASN A 124 13.92 -4.02 -12.50
CA ASN A 124 15.05 -4.70 -13.12
C ASN A 124 14.53 -5.90 -13.91
N SER A 125 14.99 -6.08 -15.16
CA SER A 125 14.60 -7.20 -16.02
C SER A 125 14.94 -8.58 -15.47
N ASN A 126 15.88 -8.65 -14.52
CA ASN A 126 16.25 -9.89 -13.83
C ASN A 126 15.31 -10.25 -12.68
N PHE A 127 14.45 -9.32 -12.23
CA PHE A 127 13.50 -9.62 -11.18
C PHE A 127 12.40 -10.55 -11.68
N LYS A 128 12.17 -11.61 -10.92
CA LYS A 128 11.19 -12.62 -11.25
C LYS A 128 9.82 -12.22 -10.72
N VAL A 129 8.90 -11.90 -11.62
CA VAL A 129 7.47 -11.87 -11.33
C VAL A 129 6.95 -13.30 -11.32
N SER A 130 6.62 -13.84 -10.15
CA SER A 130 6.17 -15.23 -10.02
C SER A 130 4.65 -15.38 -10.21
N GLU A 131 3.88 -14.39 -9.76
CA GLU A 131 2.42 -14.41 -9.77
C GLU A 131 1.91 -12.97 -9.90
N VAL A 132 0.82 -12.79 -10.63
CA VAL A 132 0.04 -11.55 -10.63
C VAL A 132 -1.36 -11.87 -10.10
N TYR A 133 -1.88 -10.96 -9.29
CA TYR A 133 -3.15 -11.12 -8.61
C TYR A 133 -4.09 -9.98 -8.99
N GLY A 134 -5.33 -10.31 -9.28
CA GLY A 134 -6.44 -9.36 -9.23
C GLY A 134 -7.19 -9.53 -7.93
N TYR A 135 -7.61 -8.42 -7.34
CA TYR A 135 -8.43 -8.39 -6.14
C TYR A 135 -9.66 -7.52 -6.37
N TRP A 136 -10.78 -7.88 -5.74
CA TRP A 136 -11.90 -6.97 -5.57
C TRP A 136 -12.40 -6.98 -4.12
N ASN A 137 -12.97 -5.85 -3.67
CA ASN A 137 -13.67 -5.73 -2.40
C ASN A 137 -14.77 -4.65 -2.49
N PHE A 138 -15.76 -4.71 -1.61
CA PHE A 138 -16.76 -3.65 -1.43
C PHE A 138 -16.34 -2.59 -0.38
N ALA A 139 -15.16 -2.76 0.21
CA ALA A 139 -14.48 -1.78 1.05
C ALA A 139 -13.23 -1.22 0.34
N PRO A 140 -12.82 0.03 0.62
CA PRO A 140 -11.74 0.69 -0.11
C PRO A 140 -10.35 0.09 0.14
N GLY A 141 -10.13 -0.54 1.30
CA GLY A 141 -8.85 -1.21 1.60
C GLY A 141 -8.73 -2.54 0.87
N VAL A 142 -7.98 -2.56 -0.23
CA VAL A 142 -7.78 -3.77 -1.06
C VAL A 142 -6.29 -4.13 -1.13
N ASP A 143 -5.94 -5.34 -0.70
CA ASP A 143 -4.61 -5.93 -0.88
C ASP A 143 -4.65 -7.47 -0.80
N ASN A 144 -3.48 -8.12 -0.71
CA ASN A 144 -3.37 -9.58 -0.62
C ASN A 144 -3.78 -10.17 0.75
N GLY A 145 -4.06 -9.34 1.76
CA GLY A 145 -4.54 -9.79 3.05
C GLY A 145 -5.94 -10.38 2.94
N ASN A 146 -6.17 -11.55 3.54
CA ASN A 146 -7.45 -12.27 3.39
C ASN A 146 -8.68 -11.43 3.79
N ALA A 147 -8.54 -10.53 4.77
CA ALA A 147 -9.62 -9.64 5.22
C ALA A 147 -9.87 -8.44 4.29
N ASN A 148 -8.95 -8.14 3.38
CA ASN A 148 -8.98 -6.97 2.50
C ASN A 148 -9.37 -7.32 1.06
N GLN A 149 -9.76 -8.57 0.80
CA GLN A 149 -10.29 -8.99 -0.50
C GLN A 149 -11.56 -9.82 -0.30
N ALA A 150 -12.57 -9.56 -1.12
CA ALA A 150 -13.79 -10.35 -1.24
C ALA A 150 -13.66 -11.44 -2.31
N GLY A 151 -12.85 -11.18 -3.34
CA GLY A 151 -12.41 -12.17 -4.29
C GLY A 151 -11.01 -11.89 -4.82
N LYS A 152 -10.35 -12.96 -5.23
CA LYS A 152 -8.97 -12.98 -5.74
C LYS A 152 -8.88 -13.92 -6.94
N GLN A 153 -8.15 -13.48 -7.97
CA GLN A 153 -7.71 -14.34 -9.07
C GLN A 153 -6.19 -14.25 -9.21
N THR A 154 -5.56 -15.34 -9.64
CA THR A 154 -4.11 -15.43 -9.86
C THR A 154 -3.83 -15.80 -11.31
N VAL A 155 -2.92 -15.07 -11.94
CA VAL A 155 -2.44 -15.28 -13.31
C VAL A 155 -0.90 -15.25 -13.34
N LYS A 156 -0.28 -15.72 -14.42
CA LYS A 156 1.18 -15.80 -14.55
C LYS A 156 1.75 -14.76 -15.51
N GLU A 157 0.91 -14.27 -16.40
CA GLU A 157 1.22 -13.28 -17.40
C GLU A 157 1.52 -11.93 -16.71
N GLN A 158 2.51 -11.20 -17.22
CA GLN A 158 2.88 -9.88 -16.69
C GLN A 158 2.02 -8.76 -17.28
N GLU A 159 1.32 -9.02 -18.38
CA GLU A 159 0.35 -8.11 -18.97
C GLU A 159 -0.86 -8.90 -19.47
N GLY A 160 -2.04 -8.32 -19.35
CA GLY A 160 -3.27 -8.99 -19.77
C GLY A 160 -4.51 -8.43 -19.12
N THR A 161 -5.52 -9.30 -18.98
CA THR A 161 -6.80 -8.95 -18.35
C THR A 161 -7.17 -9.95 -17.25
N ILE A 162 -7.84 -9.45 -16.21
CA ILE A 162 -8.44 -10.25 -15.14
C ILE A 162 -9.92 -9.88 -15.08
N VAL A 163 -10.81 -10.87 -15.08
CA VAL A 163 -12.26 -10.65 -15.16
C VAL A 163 -12.94 -11.20 -13.92
N PHE A 164 -13.62 -10.34 -13.19
CA PHE A 164 -14.51 -10.71 -12.10
C PHE A 164 -15.96 -10.70 -12.58
N ASP A 165 -16.59 -11.87 -12.58
CA ASP A 165 -18.02 -12.03 -12.85
C ASP A 165 -18.82 -11.99 -11.55
N LEU A 166 -19.19 -10.78 -11.14
CA LEU A 166 -19.84 -10.55 -9.85
C LEU A 166 -21.27 -11.11 -9.79
N GLU A 167 -21.92 -11.29 -10.94
CA GLU A 167 -23.24 -11.91 -11.02
C GLU A 167 -23.21 -13.34 -10.47
N ASN A 168 -22.15 -14.08 -10.75
CA ASN A 168 -21.97 -15.47 -10.33
C ASN A 168 -21.07 -15.61 -9.08
N ASP A 169 -20.63 -14.50 -8.48
CA ASP A 169 -19.77 -14.51 -7.29
C ASP A 169 -20.60 -14.58 -6.00
N LYS A 170 -20.41 -15.65 -5.22
CA LYS A 170 -21.17 -15.86 -3.98
C LYS A 170 -20.91 -14.76 -2.94
N THR A 171 -19.67 -14.29 -2.79
CA THR A 171 -19.33 -13.23 -1.82
C THR A 171 -20.03 -11.92 -2.18
N TYR A 172 -20.13 -11.61 -3.48
CA TYR A 172 -20.92 -10.48 -3.98
C TYR A 172 -22.40 -10.65 -3.62
N GLN A 173 -23.01 -11.80 -3.93
CA GLN A 173 -24.42 -12.06 -3.63
C GLN A 173 -24.72 -11.99 -2.13
N ASP A 174 -23.88 -12.61 -1.30
CA ASP A 174 -24.03 -12.63 0.16
C ASP A 174 -23.86 -11.24 0.80
N ASN A 175 -23.23 -10.28 0.11
CA ASN A 175 -22.99 -8.92 0.60
C ASN A 175 -23.66 -7.83 -0.26
N LEU A 176 -24.63 -8.19 -1.12
CA LEU A 176 -25.28 -7.24 -2.03
C LEU A 176 -25.86 -6.02 -1.31
N TYR A 177 -26.42 -6.22 -0.11
CA TYR A 177 -26.97 -5.13 0.71
C TYR A 177 -25.90 -4.11 1.15
N LYS A 178 -24.67 -4.55 1.47
CA LYS A 178 -23.56 -3.65 1.83
C LYS A 178 -23.09 -2.86 0.61
N ILE A 179 -23.05 -3.52 -0.54
CA ILE A 179 -22.67 -2.92 -1.81
C ILE A 179 -23.72 -1.87 -2.23
N GLN A 180 -25.01 -2.18 -2.14
CA GLN A 180 -26.05 -1.19 -2.39
C GLN A 180 -25.97 0.00 -1.43
N ALA A 181 -25.71 -0.25 -0.14
CA ALA A 181 -25.55 0.79 0.87
C ALA A 181 -24.32 1.70 0.63
N ASN A 182 -23.28 1.21 -0.06
CA ASN A 182 -22.09 2.00 -0.38
C ASN A 182 -22.18 2.73 -1.75
N GLY A 183 -23.34 2.69 -2.42
CA GLY A 183 -23.54 3.28 -3.74
C GLY A 183 -23.11 2.36 -4.90
N ASN A 184 -23.15 1.05 -4.69
CA ASN A 184 -22.71 0.00 -5.62
C ASN A 184 -21.22 0.10 -6.01
N LYS A 185 -20.41 0.64 -5.12
CA LYS A 185 -18.98 0.78 -5.30
C LYS A 185 -18.28 -0.55 -5.08
N ILE A 186 -17.43 -0.91 -6.03
CA ILE A 186 -16.49 -2.02 -5.94
C ILE A 186 -15.09 -1.47 -6.18
N TYR A 187 -14.18 -1.82 -5.30
CA TYR A 187 -12.78 -1.44 -5.35
C TYR A 187 -11.97 -2.60 -5.89
N VAL A 188 -11.18 -2.36 -6.92
CA VAL A 188 -10.30 -3.39 -7.51
C VAL A 188 -8.84 -2.95 -7.45
N ARG A 189 -7.94 -3.94 -7.36
CA ARG A 189 -6.50 -3.70 -7.30
C ARG A 189 -5.74 -4.84 -7.92
N VAL A 190 -4.58 -4.53 -8.51
CA VAL A 190 -3.64 -5.54 -9.00
C VAL A 190 -2.44 -5.61 -8.06
N GLY A 191 -1.99 -6.81 -7.73
CA GLY A 191 -0.72 -7.04 -7.04
C GLY A 191 0.19 -7.94 -7.86
N ALA A 192 1.50 -7.73 -7.80
CA ALA A 192 2.49 -8.57 -8.47
C ALA A 192 3.50 -9.08 -7.44
N LYS A 193 3.66 -10.40 -7.35
CA LYS A 193 4.67 -11.03 -6.51
C LYS A 193 6.01 -11.02 -7.25
N THR A 194 6.92 -10.16 -6.81
CA THR A 194 8.23 -9.92 -7.41
C THR A 194 9.29 -10.01 -6.31
N GLU A 195 10.33 -10.83 -6.51
CA GLU A 195 11.38 -11.08 -5.51
C GLU A 195 10.84 -11.49 -4.13
N GLY A 196 9.71 -12.21 -4.11
CA GLY A 196 9.08 -12.69 -2.88
C GLY A 196 8.18 -11.68 -2.15
N ALA A 197 8.24 -10.39 -2.52
CA ALA A 197 7.36 -9.34 -2.02
C ALA A 197 6.21 -9.05 -3.00
N VAL A 198 5.17 -8.33 -2.56
CA VAL A 198 4.04 -7.92 -3.43
C VAL A 198 4.03 -6.41 -3.61
N ASN A 199 4.25 -5.95 -4.84
CA ASN A 199 3.97 -4.57 -5.27
C ASN A 199 2.52 -4.46 -5.73
N TYR A 200 1.94 -3.27 -5.66
CA TYR A 200 0.53 -3.04 -6.00
C TYR A 200 0.36 -1.91 -7.01
N SER A 201 -0.73 -1.98 -7.78
CA SER A 201 -1.29 -0.80 -8.45
C SER A 201 -1.94 0.14 -7.43
N THR A 202 -2.32 1.33 -7.88
CA THR A 202 -3.35 2.11 -7.17
C THR A 202 -4.67 1.33 -7.13
N ILE A 203 -5.50 1.65 -6.15
CA ILE A 203 -6.87 1.11 -6.06
C ILE A 203 -7.74 1.84 -7.08
N ILE A 204 -8.55 1.09 -7.81
CA ILE A 204 -9.49 1.62 -8.78
C ILE A 204 -10.89 1.47 -8.19
N GLU A 205 -11.56 2.60 -7.94
CA GLU A 205 -12.99 2.62 -7.60
C GLU A 205 -13.80 2.42 -8.89
N THR A 206 -14.75 1.49 -8.84
CA THR A 206 -15.71 1.21 -9.91
C THR A 206 -17.12 1.23 -9.36
N ILE A 207 -18.11 1.41 -10.23
CA ILE A 207 -19.53 1.34 -9.87
C ILE A 207 -20.17 0.25 -10.73
N VAL A 208 -20.81 -0.72 -10.08
CA VAL A 208 -21.43 -1.86 -10.74
C VAL A 208 -22.95 -1.71 -10.70
N GLN A 209 -23.64 -1.87 -11.82
CA GLN A 209 -25.10 -1.76 -11.92
C GLN A 209 -25.73 -3.12 -12.26
#